data_AF-A0A1Q5GYW2-F1
#
_entry.id   AF-A0A1Q5GYW2-F1
#
_cell.length_a   1.000
_cell.length_b   1.000
_cell.length_c   1.000
_cell.angle_alpha   90.00
_cell.angle_beta   90.00
_cell.angle_gamma   90.00
#
_symmetry.space_group_name_H-M   'P 1'
#
loop_
_entity.id
_entity.type
_entity.pdbx_description
1 polymer ?
#
loop_
_entity_poly.entity_id
_entity_poly.type
_entity_poly.pdbx_seq_one_letter_code
_entity_poly.pdbx_strand_id
1 'polypeptide(L)'
;MEFLTDEQAASYGKFNEEPTRPELERFFFLDDEDRKLVSKRRGDHNRLGFALQMCTVRYIGRFLPDDPWDVPWAVVEYLGEQLGIEDVSCVKQYTERKPTAYEHAWEIRDAYEYHEYDDAEWGRKFRTFLHGRAWTHAEGPVALFNQAVGWLRRHRVLLPGVSVLARKVSEVRAVAEKRLHATVARAAHRADAALPGDLVATLVTPEGARFSELERLRRPPTRTTGTTGTAFARSLGLGEHRYSGYR
;
A
#
# COMPACT_ATOMS: atom_id res chain seq x y z
N MET A 1 -10.18 9.65 -1.13
CA MET A 1 -9.27 9.41 -2.27
C MET A 1 -9.06 7.92 -2.36
N GLU A 2 -9.75 7.29 -3.30
CA GLU A 2 -9.58 5.87 -3.59
C GLU A 2 -8.48 5.77 -4.65
N PHE A 3 -7.25 5.50 -4.20
CA PHE A 3 -6.11 5.28 -5.11
C PHE A 3 -6.01 3.83 -5.57
N LEU A 4 -6.79 2.95 -4.97
CA LEU A 4 -6.99 1.58 -5.42
C LEU A 4 -8.16 1.57 -6.40
N THR A 5 -8.11 0.69 -7.39
CA THR A 5 -9.31 0.37 -8.17
C THR A 5 -10.24 -0.54 -7.35
N ASP A 6 -11.52 -0.60 -7.72
CA ASP A 6 -12.48 -1.52 -7.09
C ASP A 6 -12.00 -2.97 -7.16
N GLU A 7 -11.37 -3.36 -8.27
CA GLU A 7 -10.75 -4.68 -8.47
C GLU A 7 -9.57 -4.91 -7.51
N GLN A 8 -8.70 -3.92 -7.31
CA GLN A 8 -7.62 -4.00 -6.33
C GLN A 8 -8.15 -4.08 -4.90
N ALA A 9 -9.25 -3.39 -4.61
CA ALA A 9 -9.87 -3.44 -3.29
C ALA A 9 -10.58 -4.77 -3.04
N ALA A 10 -11.24 -5.33 -4.06
CA ALA A 10 -11.93 -6.61 -3.99
C ALA A 10 -10.97 -7.80 -3.86
N SER A 11 -9.79 -7.70 -4.49
CA SER A 11 -8.76 -8.74 -4.47
C SER A 11 -7.92 -8.77 -3.18
N TYR A 12 -8.04 -7.73 -2.36
CA TYR A 12 -7.27 -7.61 -1.12
C TYR A 12 -7.71 -8.64 -0.08
N GLY A 13 -6.74 -9.41 0.43
CA GLY A 13 -6.96 -10.31 1.56
C GLY A 13 -7.83 -11.52 1.22
N LYS A 14 -7.83 -11.95 -0.05
CA LYS A 14 -8.57 -13.09 -0.58
C LYS A 14 -7.69 -13.95 -1.49
N PHE A 15 -8.18 -15.13 -1.84
CA PHE A 15 -7.65 -15.94 -2.93
C PHE A 15 -8.17 -15.38 -4.26
N ASN A 16 -7.29 -14.80 -5.06
CA ASN A 16 -7.65 -14.24 -6.37
C ASN A 16 -7.46 -15.26 -7.50
N GLU A 17 -6.55 -16.21 -7.27
CA GLU A 17 -6.19 -17.27 -8.18
C GLU A 17 -5.92 -18.54 -7.37
N GLU A 18 -5.92 -19.69 -8.04
CA GLU A 18 -5.50 -20.95 -7.42
C GLU A 18 -3.98 -20.90 -7.13
N PRO A 19 -3.53 -21.21 -5.91
CA PRO A 19 -2.11 -21.22 -5.59
C PRO A 19 -1.34 -22.19 -6.49
N THR A 20 -0.25 -21.70 -7.05
CA THR A 20 0.66 -22.53 -7.85
C THR A 20 1.30 -23.63 -7.01
N ARG A 21 1.80 -24.69 -7.65
CA ARG A 21 2.49 -25.78 -6.93
C ARG A 21 3.60 -25.30 -5.98
N PRO A 22 4.50 -24.37 -6.38
CA PRO A 22 5.49 -23.82 -5.44
C PRO A 22 4.89 -23.05 -4.27
N GLU A 23 3.73 -22.41 -4.46
CA GLU A 23 3.02 -21.74 -3.36
C GLU A 23 2.35 -22.73 -2.41
N LEU A 24 1.75 -23.81 -2.93
CA LEU A 24 1.25 -24.93 -2.12
C LEU A 24 2.35 -25.50 -1.23
N GLU A 25 3.49 -25.83 -1.82
CA GLU A 25 4.65 -26.38 -1.09
C GLU A 25 5.22 -25.39 -0.07
N ARG A 26 5.17 -24.09 -0.35
CA ARG A 26 5.73 -23.06 0.54
C ARG A 26 4.81 -22.66 1.69
N PHE A 27 3.50 -22.56 1.44
CA PHE A 27 2.55 -21.96 2.39
C PHE A 27 1.54 -22.96 2.95
N PHE A 28 1.30 -24.06 2.27
CA PHE A 28 0.28 -25.05 2.63
C PHE A 28 0.88 -26.41 3.04
N PHE A 29 2.21 -26.54 3.04
CA PHE A 29 2.87 -27.68 3.63
C PHE A 29 2.73 -27.67 5.16
N LEU A 30 2.35 -28.81 5.72
CA LEU A 30 2.19 -29.05 7.15
C LEU A 30 3.45 -29.70 7.72
N ASP A 31 4.24 -28.92 8.44
CA ASP A 31 5.37 -29.42 9.20
C ASP A 31 4.95 -30.20 10.47
N ASP A 32 5.92 -30.67 11.26
CA ASP A 32 5.64 -31.48 12.44
C ASP A 32 4.88 -30.70 13.53
N GLU A 33 5.12 -29.40 13.68
CA GLU A 33 4.42 -28.57 14.66
C GLU A 33 2.98 -28.29 14.20
N ASP A 34 2.81 -27.99 12.91
CA ASP A 34 1.50 -27.88 12.27
C ASP A 34 0.67 -29.15 12.52
N ARG A 35 1.26 -30.33 12.26
CA ARG A 35 0.59 -31.63 12.45
C ARG A 35 0.26 -31.91 13.92
N LYS A 36 1.12 -31.51 14.87
CA LYS A 36 0.84 -31.62 16.31
C LYS A 36 -0.34 -30.73 16.73
N LEU A 37 -0.50 -29.55 16.17
CA LEU A 37 -1.65 -28.69 16.47
C LEU A 37 -2.93 -29.25 15.87
N VAL A 38 -2.88 -29.68 14.61
CA VAL A 38 -4.03 -30.27 13.91
C VAL A 38 -4.50 -31.55 14.58
N SER A 39 -3.61 -32.42 15.06
CA SER A 39 -3.97 -33.69 15.71
C SER A 39 -4.75 -33.54 17.02
N LYS A 40 -4.74 -32.35 17.64
CA LYS A 40 -5.58 -32.03 18.81
C LYS A 40 -7.06 -31.93 18.45
N ARG A 41 -7.41 -31.75 17.17
CA ARG A 41 -8.79 -31.60 16.72
C ARG A 41 -9.48 -32.95 16.56
N ARG A 42 -10.73 -33.04 16.99
CA ARG A 42 -11.57 -34.24 16.82
C ARG A 42 -12.34 -34.16 15.50
N GLY A 43 -12.26 -35.22 14.70
CA GLY A 43 -12.97 -35.35 13.42
C GLY A 43 -12.27 -34.64 12.26
N ASP A 44 -12.43 -35.19 11.06
CA ASP A 44 -11.67 -34.74 9.89
C ASP A 44 -12.04 -33.34 9.43
N HIS A 45 -13.32 -32.93 9.54
CA HIS A 45 -13.75 -31.57 9.22
C HIS A 45 -13.05 -30.51 10.09
N ASN A 46 -12.83 -30.79 11.38
CA ASN A 46 -12.13 -29.86 12.28
C ASN A 46 -10.63 -29.87 12.04
N ARG A 47 -10.04 -31.05 11.76
CA ARG A 47 -8.62 -31.16 11.42
C ARG A 47 -8.30 -30.38 10.14
N LEU A 48 -9.10 -30.59 9.09
CA LEU A 48 -8.96 -29.91 7.81
C LEU A 48 -9.25 -28.41 7.93
N GLY A 49 -10.33 -28.02 8.61
CA GLY A 49 -10.69 -26.62 8.83
C GLY A 49 -9.66 -25.83 9.65
N PHE A 50 -9.06 -26.45 10.67
CA PHE A 50 -7.97 -25.85 11.44
C PHE A 50 -6.72 -25.64 10.56
N ALA A 51 -6.32 -26.68 9.81
CA ALA A 51 -5.19 -26.58 8.88
C ALA A 51 -5.42 -25.49 7.81
N LEU A 52 -6.65 -25.40 7.28
CA LEU A 52 -7.04 -24.39 6.31
C LEU A 52 -6.89 -22.97 6.85
N GLN A 53 -7.41 -22.68 8.05
CA GLN A 53 -7.26 -21.35 8.64
C GLN A 53 -5.79 -20.98 8.85
N MET A 54 -5.01 -21.91 9.36
CA MET A 54 -3.58 -21.74 9.65
C MET A 54 -2.78 -21.44 8.38
N CYS A 55 -2.96 -22.23 7.33
CA CYS A 55 -2.28 -22.01 6.06
C CYS A 55 -2.83 -20.77 5.33
N THR A 56 -4.12 -20.46 5.47
CA THR A 56 -4.72 -19.26 4.88
C THR A 56 -4.16 -17.98 5.49
N VAL A 57 -4.05 -17.88 6.82
CA VAL A 57 -3.44 -16.70 7.45
C VAL A 57 -1.95 -16.58 7.08
N ARG A 58 -1.25 -17.71 6.89
CA ARG A 58 0.15 -17.75 6.41
C ARG A 58 0.28 -17.25 4.97
N TYR A 59 -0.63 -17.66 4.08
CA TYR A 59 -0.64 -17.31 2.66
C TYR A 59 -1.13 -15.89 2.39
N ILE A 60 -2.22 -15.47 3.03
CA ILE A 60 -2.89 -14.19 2.76
C ILE A 60 -2.46 -13.10 3.75
N GLY A 61 -2.22 -13.45 5.01
CA GLY A 61 -1.94 -12.50 6.10
C GLY A 61 -3.17 -12.13 6.93
N ARG A 62 -4.32 -12.78 6.71
CA ARG A 62 -5.52 -12.65 7.56
C ARG A 62 -6.37 -13.92 7.50
N PHE A 63 -7.23 -14.10 8.49
CA PHE A 63 -8.32 -15.07 8.41
C PHE A 63 -9.43 -14.56 7.48
N LEU A 64 -10.11 -15.50 6.84
CA LEU A 64 -11.32 -15.20 6.06
C LEU A 64 -12.48 -14.91 7.03
N PRO A 65 -13.15 -13.75 6.89
CA PRO A 65 -14.10 -13.29 7.89
C PRO A 65 -15.45 -14.01 7.82
N ASP A 66 -15.87 -14.42 6.61
CA ASP A 66 -17.19 -15.00 6.38
C ASP A 66 -17.14 -16.52 6.50
N ASP A 67 -16.41 -17.17 5.59
CA ASP A 67 -16.24 -18.62 5.57
C ASP A 67 -14.76 -19.02 5.52
N PRO A 68 -14.21 -19.63 6.61
CA PRO A 68 -12.84 -20.13 6.67
C PRO A 68 -12.42 -21.15 5.61
N TRP A 69 -13.38 -21.77 4.91
CA TRP A 69 -13.12 -22.73 3.84
C TRP A 69 -13.38 -22.16 2.44
N ASP A 70 -13.67 -20.85 2.31
CA ASP A 70 -13.74 -20.13 1.03
C ASP A 70 -12.34 -19.96 0.41
N VAL A 71 -11.77 -21.10 0.05
CA VAL A 71 -10.43 -21.26 -0.52
C VAL A 71 -10.51 -22.07 -1.82
N PRO A 72 -9.54 -21.94 -2.74
CA PRO A 72 -9.47 -22.78 -3.92
C PRO A 72 -9.41 -24.27 -3.56
N TRP A 73 -10.14 -25.10 -4.29
CA TRP A 73 -10.31 -26.51 -3.95
C TRP A 73 -8.98 -27.29 -3.94
N ALA A 74 -8.03 -26.92 -4.80
CA ALA A 74 -6.68 -27.46 -4.79
C ALA A 74 -5.97 -27.33 -3.43
N VAL A 75 -6.24 -26.27 -2.66
CA VAL A 75 -5.74 -26.12 -1.29
C VAL A 75 -6.36 -27.15 -0.35
N VAL A 76 -7.68 -27.36 -0.47
CA VAL A 76 -8.42 -28.32 0.35
C VAL A 76 -7.92 -29.74 0.09
N GLU A 77 -7.77 -30.12 -1.18
CA GLU A 77 -7.24 -31.42 -1.60
C GLU A 77 -5.80 -31.62 -1.12
N TYR A 78 -4.94 -30.61 -1.30
CA TYR A 78 -3.54 -30.67 -0.89
C TYR A 78 -3.37 -30.85 0.63
N LEU A 79 -4.22 -30.21 1.44
CA LEU A 79 -4.21 -30.39 2.89
C LEU A 79 -4.85 -31.72 3.30
N GLY A 80 -5.91 -32.15 2.61
CA GLY A 80 -6.56 -33.44 2.83
C GLY A 80 -5.60 -34.61 2.63
N GLU A 81 -4.85 -34.59 1.54
CA GLU A 81 -3.80 -35.59 1.24
C GLU A 81 -2.76 -35.66 2.37
N GLN A 82 -2.25 -34.51 2.80
CA GLN A 82 -1.26 -34.44 3.88
C GLN A 82 -1.78 -34.96 5.23
N LEU A 83 -3.08 -34.82 5.48
CA LEU A 83 -3.75 -35.26 6.71
C LEU A 83 -4.29 -36.69 6.65
N GLY A 84 -4.23 -37.33 5.47
CA GLY A 84 -4.81 -38.65 5.24
C GLY A 84 -6.33 -38.68 5.31
N ILE A 85 -6.99 -37.61 4.84
CA ILE A 85 -8.46 -37.49 4.84
C ILE A 85 -8.98 -37.91 3.47
N GLU A 86 -9.76 -38.99 3.43
CA GLU A 86 -10.31 -39.54 2.17
C GLU A 86 -11.40 -38.64 1.57
N ASP A 87 -12.37 -38.21 2.38
CA ASP A 87 -13.45 -37.31 1.94
C ASP A 87 -13.19 -35.88 2.42
N VAL A 88 -12.49 -35.11 1.59
CA VAL A 88 -12.21 -33.69 1.86
C VAL A 88 -13.46 -32.80 1.79
N SER A 89 -14.59 -33.31 1.26
CA SER A 89 -15.85 -32.57 1.24
C SER A 89 -16.45 -32.37 2.65
N CYS A 90 -15.96 -33.15 3.63
CA CYS A 90 -16.29 -32.96 5.04
C CYS A 90 -15.95 -31.55 5.55
N VAL A 91 -15.05 -30.80 4.90
CA VAL A 91 -14.72 -29.42 5.25
C VAL A 91 -15.94 -28.50 5.34
N LYS A 92 -17.00 -28.78 4.55
CA LYS A 92 -18.25 -28.00 4.56
C LYS A 92 -18.95 -28.03 5.92
N GLN A 93 -18.68 -29.07 6.73
CA GLN A 93 -19.22 -29.22 8.09
C GLN A 93 -18.45 -28.37 9.11
N TYR A 94 -17.27 -27.83 8.75
CA TYR A 94 -16.40 -27.09 9.67
C TYR A 94 -17.07 -25.84 10.25
N THR A 95 -17.89 -25.14 9.46
CA THR A 95 -18.54 -23.88 9.88
C THR A 95 -19.95 -24.07 10.42
N GLU A 96 -20.47 -25.30 10.49
CA GLU A 96 -21.78 -25.59 11.10
C GLU A 96 -21.84 -25.10 12.56
N ARG A 97 -20.70 -25.11 13.26
CA ARG A 97 -20.53 -24.53 14.60
C ARG A 97 -19.58 -23.34 14.56
N LYS A 98 -20.11 -22.16 14.27
CA LYS A 98 -19.35 -20.89 14.22
C LYS A 98 -18.39 -20.64 15.41
N PRO A 99 -18.73 -20.95 16.68
CA PRO A 99 -17.80 -20.76 17.80
C PRO A 99 -16.45 -21.47 17.62
N THR A 100 -16.45 -22.69 17.05
CA THR A 100 -15.24 -23.49 16.82
C THR A 100 -14.25 -22.79 15.88
N ALA A 101 -14.75 -22.15 14.83
CA ALA A 101 -13.89 -21.46 13.86
C ALA A 101 -13.19 -20.23 14.45
N TYR A 102 -13.86 -19.50 15.35
CA TYR A 102 -13.27 -18.36 16.05
C TYR A 102 -12.25 -18.81 17.11
N GLU A 103 -12.56 -19.86 17.86
CA GLU A 103 -11.64 -20.48 18.82
C GLU A 103 -10.37 -20.95 18.13
N HIS A 104 -10.48 -21.62 16.98
CA HIS A 104 -9.33 -22.05 16.18
C HIS A 104 -8.50 -20.86 15.68
N ALA A 105 -9.12 -19.78 15.20
CA ALA A 105 -8.38 -18.59 14.78
C ALA A 105 -7.58 -17.98 15.94
N TRP A 106 -8.17 -17.99 17.15
CA TRP A 106 -7.48 -17.54 18.37
C TRP A 106 -6.30 -18.47 18.73
N GLU A 107 -6.52 -19.78 18.75
CA GLU A 107 -5.46 -20.78 19.00
C GLU A 107 -4.30 -20.66 18.00
N ILE A 108 -4.60 -20.46 16.71
CA ILE A 108 -3.60 -20.26 15.66
C ILE A 108 -2.81 -18.97 15.91
N ARG A 109 -3.49 -17.88 16.30
CA ARG A 109 -2.79 -16.62 16.59
C ARG A 109 -1.81 -16.76 17.74
N ASP A 110 -2.23 -17.42 18.82
CA ASP A 110 -1.39 -17.64 19.99
C ASP A 110 -0.19 -18.55 19.64
N ALA A 111 -0.45 -19.68 18.97
CA ALA A 111 0.58 -20.66 18.63
C ALA A 111 1.65 -20.13 17.65
N TYR A 112 1.28 -19.24 16.73
CA TYR A 112 2.20 -18.70 15.72
C TYR A 112 2.58 -17.23 15.95
N GLU A 113 2.23 -16.67 17.10
CA GLU A 113 2.55 -15.29 17.51
C GLU A 113 2.07 -14.24 16.48
N TYR A 114 0.83 -14.40 16.01
CA TYR A 114 0.20 -13.36 15.18
C TYR A 114 -0.31 -12.22 16.05
N HIS A 115 -0.02 -11.00 15.61
CA HIS A 115 -0.44 -9.78 16.28
C HIS A 115 -1.67 -9.18 15.59
N GLU A 116 -2.59 -8.67 16.39
CA GLU A 116 -3.69 -7.87 15.85
C GLU A 116 -3.16 -6.56 15.25
N TYR A 117 -3.85 -6.04 14.25
CA TYR A 117 -3.49 -4.76 13.64
C TYR A 117 -3.49 -3.61 14.66
N ASP A 118 -4.38 -3.67 15.65
CA ASP A 118 -4.54 -2.66 16.70
C ASP A 118 -3.59 -2.86 17.89
N ASP A 119 -2.69 -3.84 17.83
CA ASP A 119 -1.62 -4.01 18.82
C ASP A 119 -0.80 -2.73 18.95
N ALA A 120 -0.63 -2.24 20.19
CA ALA A 120 -0.02 -0.95 20.44
C ALA A 120 1.47 -0.89 20.04
N GLU A 121 2.22 -1.97 20.28
CA GLU A 121 3.63 -2.04 19.96
C GLU A 121 3.85 -2.16 18.46
N TRP A 122 3.19 -3.13 17.83
CA TRP A 122 3.31 -3.36 16.40
C TRP A 122 2.71 -2.23 15.58
N GLY A 123 1.61 -1.63 16.04
CA GLY A 123 1.04 -0.43 15.46
C GLY A 123 2.01 0.76 15.49
N ARG A 124 2.81 0.92 16.56
CA ARG A 124 3.88 1.95 16.60
C ARG A 124 4.97 1.63 15.57
N LYS A 125 5.48 0.39 15.54
CA LYS A 125 6.51 -0.04 14.58
C LYS A 125 6.05 0.15 13.12
N PHE A 126 4.81 -0.23 12.82
CA PHE A 126 4.20 -0.09 11.52
C PHE A 126 4.08 1.37 11.07
N ARG A 127 3.60 2.25 11.96
CA ARG A 127 3.50 3.70 11.67
C ARG A 127 4.88 4.30 11.42
N THR A 128 5.88 3.95 12.22
CA THR A 128 7.27 4.40 12.02
C THR A 128 7.79 3.99 10.65
N PHE A 129 7.58 2.73 10.26
CA PHE A 129 7.95 2.21 8.94
C PHE A 129 7.28 3.00 7.81
N LEU A 130 5.95 3.18 7.86
CA LEU A 130 5.21 3.89 6.83
C LEU A 130 5.63 5.36 6.71
N HIS A 131 5.77 6.07 7.84
CA HIS A 131 6.23 7.46 7.84
C HIS A 131 7.65 7.59 7.29
N GLY A 132 8.54 6.65 7.63
CA GLY A 132 9.89 6.58 7.07
C GLY A 132 9.85 6.47 5.54
N ARG A 133 9.11 5.49 5.01
CA ARG A 133 9.00 5.29 3.55
C ARG A 133 8.40 6.51 2.84
N ALA A 134 7.27 7.02 3.33
CA ALA A 134 6.59 8.14 2.71
C ALA A 134 7.41 9.44 2.71
N TRP A 135 8.34 9.59 3.65
CA TRP A 135 9.24 10.73 3.70
C TRP A 135 10.47 10.58 2.81
N THR A 136 11.09 9.39 2.78
CA THR A 136 12.39 9.21 2.12
C THR A 136 12.30 8.69 0.69
N HIS A 137 11.18 8.12 0.28
CA HIS A 137 10.99 7.56 -1.06
C HIS A 137 9.84 8.26 -1.78
N ALA A 138 10.03 8.59 -3.06
CA ALA A 138 8.97 9.09 -3.93
C ALA A 138 8.08 7.95 -4.42
N GLU A 139 7.37 7.30 -3.49
CA GLU A 139 6.46 6.18 -3.79
C GLU A 139 5.06 6.68 -4.10
N GLY A 140 4.47 6.15 -5.18
CA GLY A 140 3.04 6.26 -5.43
C GLY A 140 2.22 5.57 -4.32
N PRO A 141 0.95 5.95 -4.12
CA PRO A 141 0.13 5.42 -3.03
C PRO A 141 -0.09 3.90 -3.10
N VAL A 142 -0.22 3.33 -4.31
CA VAL A 142 -0.32 1.87 -4.52
C VAL A 142 0.98 1.16 -4.11
N ALA A 143 2.14 1.71 -4.48
CA ALA A 143 3.43 1.13 -4.11
C ALA A 143 3.61 1.12 -2.58
N LEU A 144 3.29 2.23 -1.92
CA LEU A 144 3.35 2.33 -0.46
C LEU A 144 2.35 1.38 0.23
N PHE A 145 1.16 1.20 -0.34
CA PHE A 145 0.18 0.23 0.14
C PHE A 145 0.70 -1.21 0.05
N ASN A 146 1.32 -1.60 -1.07
CA ASN A 146 1.91 -2.93 -1.23
C ASN A 146 3.08 -3.15 -0.26
N GLN A 147 3.90 -2.12 -0.01
CA GLN A 147 4.94 -2.16 1.02
C GLN A 147 4.34 -2.33 2.42
N ALA A 148 3.21 -1.70 2.69
CA ALA A 148 2.48 -1.85 3.95
C ALA A 148 2.01 -3.30 4.15
N VAL A 149 1.38 -3.90 3.14
CA VAL A 149 0.95 -5.31 3.16
C VAL A 149 2.14 -6.24 3.39
N GLY A 150 3.24 -6.03 2.65
CA GLY A 150 4.46 -6.83 2.80
C GLY A 150 5.07 -6.72 4.19
N TRP A 151 5.06 -5.52 4.79
CA TRP A 151 5.54 -5.31 6.15
C TRP A 151 4.68 -6.04 7.18
N LEU A 152 3.35 -5.91 7.09
CA LEU A 152 2.41 -6.55 8.01
C LEU A 152 2.57 -8.08 8.00
N ARG A 153 2.58 -8.68 6.80
CA ARG A 153 2.79 -10.13 6.64
C ARG A 153 4.12 -10.60 7.20
N ARG A 154 5.22 -9.88 6.91
CA ARG A 154 6.57 -10.26 7.39
C ARG A 154 6.67 -10.27 8.92
N HIS A 155 5.94 -9.38 9.59
CA HIS A 155 5.95 -9.25 11.03
C HIS A 155 4.76 -9.96 11.70
N ARG A 156 4.04 -10.82 10.97
CA ARG A 156 2.86 -11.55 11.45
C ARG A 156 1.79 -10.63 12.08
N VAL A 157 1.67 -9.41 11.58
CA VAL A 157 0.56 -8.52 11.94
C VAL A 157 -0.58 -8.79 10.98
N LEU A 158 -1.74 -9.13 11.51
CA LEU A 158 -2.92 -9.45 10.71
C LEU A 158 -3.32 -8.25 9.84
N LEU A 159 -3.61 -8.54 8.58
CA LEU A 159 -4.06 -7.53 7.63
C LEU A 159 -5.42 -6.96 8.06
N PRO A 160 -5.57 -5.64 8.23
CA PRO A 160 -6.85 -5.02 8.53
C PRO A 160 -7.73 -5.00 7.27
N GLY A 161 -8.96 -4.50 7.34
CA GLY A 161 -9.77 -4.24 6.14
C GLY A 161 -9.08 -3.29 5.16
N VAL A 162 -9.32 -3.46 3.85
CA VAL A 162 -8.65 -2.69 2.78
C VAL A 162 -8.78 -1.19 2.98
N SER A 163 -9.98 -0.71 3.32
CA SER A 163 -10.25 0.71 3.53
C SER A 163 -9.52 1.28 4.76
N VAL A 164 -9.26 0.45 5.78
CA VAL A 164 -8.48 0.85 6.96
C VAL A 164 -7.03 1.09 6.56
N LEU A 165 -6.44 0.15 5.81
CA LEU A 165 -5.06 0.26 5.34
C LEU A 165 -4.88 1.40 4.34
N ALA A 166 -5.79 1.53 3.37
CA ALA A 166 -5.76 2.59 2.36
C ALA A 166 -5.88 3.99 2.99
N ARG A 167 -6.73 4.14 4.02
CA ARG A 167 -6.82 5.37 4.80
C ARG A 167 -5.52 5.67 5.51
N LYS A 168 -4.90 4.68 6.17
CA LYS A 168 -3.60 4.85 6.85
C LYS A 168 -2.51 5.31 5.89
N VAL A 169 -2.43 4.73 4.71
CA VAL A 169 -1.50 5.13 3.65
C VAL A 169 -1.74 6.59 3.23
N SER A 170 -3.01 6.96 3.02
CA SER A 170 -3.38 8.33 2.65
C SER A 170 -3.02 9.36 3.73
N GLU A 171 -3.29 9.04 5.00
CA GLU A 171 -2.93 9.88 6.15
C GLU A 171 -1.42 10.12 6.23
N VAL A 172 -0.62 9.05 6.13
CA VAL A 172 0.84 9.15 6.21
C VAL A 172 1.40 9.97 5.06
N ARG A 173 0.87 9.79 3.84
CA ARG A 173 1.27 10.60 2.66
C ARG A 173 0.94 12.07 2.84
N ALA A 174 -0.28 12.39 3.32
CA ALA A 174 -0.67 13.78 3.58
C ALA A 174 0.25 14.45 4.62
N VAL A 175 0.67 13.71 5.66
CA VAL A 175 1.65 14.20 6.64
C VAL A 175 3.01 14.45 6.01
N ALA A 176 3.50 13.52 5.17
CA ALA A 176 4.77 13.67 4.47
C ALA A 176 4.76 14.86 3.49
N GLU A 177 3.68 15.03 2.74
CA GLU A 177 3.48 16.14 1.81
C GLU A 177 3.44 17.49 2.54
N LYS A 178 2.69 17.60 3.64
CA LYS A 178 2.67 18.80 4.48
C LYS A 178 4.07 19.13 5.02
N ARG A 179 4.83 18.12 5.43
CA ARG A 179 6.22 18.28 5.89
C ARG A 179 7.14 18.75 4.76
N LEU A 180 6.98 18.22 3.55
CA LEU A 180 7.73 18.62 2.37
C LEU A 180 7.47 20.09 2.05
N HIS A 181 6.20 20.48 1.92
CA HIS A 181 5.80 21.87 1.65
C HIS A 181 6.36 22.83 2.70
N ALA A 182 6.23 22.50 3.99
CA ALA A 182 6.78 23.33 5.06
C ALA A 182 8.32 23.44 5.01
N THR A 183 9.00 22.37 4.58
CA THR A 183 10.47 22.36 4.46
C THR A 183 10.93 23.22 3.29
N VAL A 184 10.27 23.12 2.14
CA VAL A 184 10.55 23.94 0.95
C VAL A 184 10.22 25.40 1.21
N ALA A 185 9.06 25.72 1.81
CA ALA A 185 8.68 27.09 2.14
C ALA A 185 9.69 27.75 3.09
N ARG A 186 10.15 27.03 4.13
CA ARG A 186 11.21 27.53 5.02
C ARG A 186 12.55 27.70 4.30
N ALA A 187 12.90 26.83 3.37
CA ALA A 187 14.13 26.95 2.59
C ALA A 187 14.08 28.16 1.66
N ALA A 188 12.96 28.37 0.95
CA ALA A 188 12.73 29.54 0.11
C ALA A 188 12.84 30.84 0.92
N HIS A 189 12.14 30.91 2.06
CA HIS A 189 12.20 32.09 2.93
C HIS A 189 13.61 32.38 3.48
N ARG A 190 14.41 31.34 3.77
CA ARG A 190 15.81 31.52 4.21
C ARG A 190 16.73 31.98 3.08
N ALA A 191 16.44 31.59 1.84
CA ALA A 191 17.19 32.05 0.68
C ALA A 191 16.88 33.51 0.35
N ASP A 192 15.60 33.88 0.43
CA ASP A 192 15.11 35.25 0.27
C ASP A 192 13.74 35.38 0.98
N ALA A 193 13.62 36.40 1.85
CA ALA A 193 12.41 36.64 2.63
C ALA A 193 11.21 37.05 1.76
N ALA A 194 11.44 37.69 0.60
CA ALA A 194 10.40 38.14 -0.33
C ALA A 194 9.93 37.02 -1.26
N LEU A 195 10.81 36.05 -1.57
CA LEU A 195 10.57 34.99 -2.54
C LEU A 195 9.24 34.23 -2.37
N PRO A 196 8.80 33.82 -1.16
CA PRO A 196 7.49 33.19 -1.01
C PRO A 196 6.32 34.08 -1.48
N GLY A 197 6.39 35.38 -1.19
CA GLY A 197 5.39 36.37 -1.64
C GLY A 197 5.42 36.55 -3.14
N ASP A 198 6.61 36.66 -3.73
CA ASP A 198 6.81 36.78 -5.17
C ASP A 198 6.28 35.55 -5.91
N LEU A 199 6.57 34.33 -5.41
CA LEU A 199 6.04 33.09 -5.97
C LEU A 199 4.51 33.04 -5.92
N VAL A 200 3.88 33.49 -4.83
CA VAL A 200 2.42 33.58 -4.74
C VAL A 200 1.87 34.62 -5.72
N ALA A 201 2.54 35.76 -5.90
CA ALA A 201 2.12 36.78 -6.85
C ALA A 201 2.09 36.25 -8.30
N THR A 202 2.97 35.31 -8.66
CA THR A 202 2.94 34.67 -9.99
C THR A 202 1.67 33.86 -10.27
N LEU A 203 0.88 33.50 -9.25
CA LEU A 203 -0.38 32.77 -9.40
C LEU A 203 -1.53 33.65 -9.89
N VAL A 204 -1.42 34.98 -9.71
CA VAL A 204 -2.47 35.93 -10.09
C VAL A 204 -2.50 36.08 -11.61
N THR A 205 -3.69 36.00 -12.21
CA THR A 205 -3.90 36.32 -13.63
C THR A 205 -4.18 37.81 -13.76
N PRO A 206 -3.32 38.58 -14.46
CA PRO A 206 -3.58 40.00 -14.70
C PRO A 206 -4.89 40.24 -15.45
N GLU A 207 -5.51 41.39 -15.22
CA GLU A 207 -6.73 41.80 -15.93
C GLU A 207 -6.47 41.84 -17.45
N GLY A 208 -7.33 41.18 -18.23
CA GLY A 208 -7.15 41.04 -19.68
C GLY A 208 -6.17 39.94 -20.13
N ALA A 209 -5.46 39.30 -19.21
CA ALA A 209 -4.59 38.15 -19.52
C ALA A 209 -5.36 36.83 -19.44
N ARG A 210 -5.03 35.89 -20.33
CA ARG A 210 -5.62 34.54 -20.34
C ARG A 210 -4.96 33.58 -19.34
N PHE A 211 -3.73 33.87 -18.93
CA PHE A 211 -2.90 33.00 -18.10
C PHE A 211 -2.09 33.82 -17.09
N SER A 212 -1.82 33.26 -15.91
CA SER A 212 -0.94 33.85 -14.91
C SER A 212 0.53 33.76 -15.33
N GLU A 213 1.42 34.49 -14.64
CA GLU A 213 2.85 34.42 -14.89
C GLU A 213 3.42 33.02 -14.64
N LEU A 214 2.92 32.29 -13.64
CA LEU A 214 3.32 30.89 -13.41
C LEU A 214 2.96 30.00 -14.61
N GLU A 215 1.77 30.17 -15.16
CA GLU A 215 1.30 29.39 -16.31
C GLU A 215 2.06 29.75 -17.59
N ARG A 216 2.52 31.00 -17.73
CA ARG A 216 3.50 31.39 -18.76
C ARG A 216 4.84 30.66 -18.58
N LEU A 217 5.38 30.63 -17.36
CA LEU A 217 6.66 29.98 -17.05
C LEU A 217 6.61 28.45 -17.21
N ARG A 218 5.44 27.83 -17.02
CA ARG A 218 5.22 26.39 -17.24
C ARG A 218 5.23 25.98 -18.71
N ARG A 219 4.99 26.92 -19.62
CA ARG A 219 4.92 26.61 -21.05
C ARG A 219 6.31 26.60 -21.65
N PRO A 220 6.61 25.62 -22.51
CA PRO A 220 7.86 25.64 -23.26
C PRO A 220 7.93 26.93 -24.09
N PRO A 221 9.11 27.56 -24.21
CA PRO A 221 9.26 28.76 -25.02
C PRO A 221 8.85 28.45 -26.46
N THR A 222 7.73 29.03 -26.91
CA THR A 222 7.34 29.00 -28.32
C THR A 222 8.18 30.03 -29.06
N ARG A 223 8.65 29.69 -30.27
CA ARG A 223 9.40 30.63 -31.12
C ARG A 223 8.63 31.93 -31.27
N THR A 224 9.13 33.00 -30.69
CA THR A 224 8.68 34.37 -30.96
C THR A 224 9.00 34.69 -32.42
N THR A 225 7.97 34.88 -33.24
CA THR A 225 8.14 35.38 -34.60
C THR A 225 8.61 36.84 -34.53
N GLY A 226 9.85 37.07 -34.94
CA GLY A 226 10.43 38.29 -35.54
C GLY A 226 10.35 39.64 -34.82
N THR A 227 9.21 40.03 -34.24
CA THR A 227 8.92 41.42 -33.90
C THR A 227 8.75 41.64 -32.38
N THR A 228 8.55 40.58 -31.60
CA THR A 228 8.39 40.65 -30.13
C THR A 228 9.69 40.39 -29.33
N GLY A 229 10.75 39.88 -29.96
CA GLY A 229 12.03 39.60 -29.30
C GLY A 229 12.76 40.86 -28.78
N THR A 230 12.57 41.99 -29.43
CA THR A 230 13.15 43.29 -29.03
C THR A 230 12.48 43.91 -27.80
N ALA A 231 11.26 43.49 -27.46
CA ALA A 231 10.56 43.96 -26.26
C ALA A 231 11.02 43.21 -24.99
N PHE A 232 11.30 41.90 -25.10
CA PHE A 232 11.73 41.07 -23.98
C PHE A 232 13.18 41.35 -23.54
N ALA A 233 14.08 41.63 -24.49
CA ALA A 233 15.45 42.04 -24.17
C ALA A 233 15.48 43.42 -23.46
N ARG A 234 14.57 44.33 -23.82
CA ARG A 234 14.44 45.66 -23.20
C ARG A 234 13.90 45.63 -21.77
N SER A 235 13.00 44.69 -21.44
CA SER A 235 12.47 44.55 -20.07
C SER A 235 13.45 43.91 -19.08
N LEU A 236 14.53 43.27 -19.57
CA LEU A 236 15.56 42.64 -18.75
C LEU A 236 16.83 43.49 -18.58
N GLY A 237 16.85 44.73 -19.08
CA GLY A 237 18.00 45.64 -18.92
C GLY A 237 19.27 45.21 -19.64
N LEU A 238 19.20 44.26 -20.57
CA LEU A 238 20.34 43.82 -21.37
C LEU A 238 20.53 44.78 -22.54
N GLY A 239 21.42 45.76 -22.35
CA GLY A 239 21.78 46.76 -23.36
C GLY A 239 22.37 46.11 -24.62
N GLU A 240 21.97 46.64 -25.78
CA GLU A 240 22.47 46.24 -27.09
C GLU A 240 23.97 46.57 -27.23
N HIS A 241 24.82 45.60 -26.89
CA HIS A 241 26.21 45.62 -27.34
C HIS A 241 26.26 45.27 -28.83
N ARG A 242 26.28 46.31 -29.67
CA ARG A 242 26.69 46.22 -31.07
C ARG A 242 28.09 45.62 -31.13
N TYR A 243 28.20 44.37 -31.56
CA TYR A 243 29.45 43.84 -32.11
C TYR A 243 29.66 44.45 -33.51
N SER A 244 30.48 45.49 -33.55
CA SER A 244 31.09 46.02 -34.76
C SER A 244 32.41 45.29 -35.01
N GLY A 245 32.54 44.70 -36.20
CA GLY A 245 33.81 44.46 -36.89
C GLY A 245 34.68 43.31 -36.39
N TYR A 246 34.92 42.32 -37.27
CA TYR A 246 36.23 42.15 -37.92
C TYR A 246 36.07 41.20 -39.13
N ARG A 247 36.39 41.77 -40.31
CA ARG A 247 36.64 41.19 -41.65
C ARG A 247 35.81 40.02 -42.16
#